data_AF-A0A396JQH4-F1
#
_entry.id   AF-A0A396JQH4-F1
#
_cell.length_a   1.000
_cell.length_b   1.000
_cell.length_c   1.000
_cell.angle_alpha   90.00
_cell.angle_beta   90.00
_cell.angle_gamma   90.00
#
_symmetry.space_group_name_H-M   'P 1'
#
loop_
_entity.id
_entity.type
_entity.pdbx_description
1 polymer ?
#
loop_
_entity_poly.entity_id
_entity_poly.type
_entity_poly.pdbx_seq_one_letter_code
_entity_poly.pdbx_strand_id
1 'polypeptide(L)'
;MNQELHESGNTSFVFPQAEIPKWIDHQCMQGLSISFWFRNKFPAIVLCVVSPLTRDNYQPNVKVFINGKTFFYRDVEADYEWPISFHLHIFHMQIEKFNDDVDAALLENEWNHVVVDFGFEFHKSGIHVLKEKSSMMDIQFTNPENDVNMGVTL
;
A
#
# COMPACT_ATOMS: atom_id res chain seq x y z
N MET A 1 11.05 -12.65 10.06
CA MET A 1 10.30 -11.40 10.35
C MET A 1 8.91 -11.78 10.83
N ASN A 2 8.44 -11.18 11.94
CA ASN A 2 7.18 -11.58 12.60
C ASN A 2 6.02 -10.69 12.12
N GLN A 3 4.94 -11.30 11.63
CA GLN A 3 3.72 -10.62 11.20
C GLN A 3 3.05 -9.84 12.35
N GLU A 4 3.00 -10.43 13.56
CA GLU A 4 2.34 -9.84 14.73
C GLU A 4 2.92 -8.47 15.12
N LEU A 5 4.22 -8.28 14.91
CA LEU A 5 4.89 -7.00 15.18
C LEU A 5 4.30 -5.88 14.30
N HIS A 6 3.99 -6.20 13.04
CA HIS A 6 3.44 -5.24 12.08
C HIS A 6 1.93 -5.06 12.23
N GLU A 7 1.19 -6.09 12.68
CA GLU A 7 -0.25 -6.02 12.92
C GLU A 7 -0.62 -5.09 14.09
N SER A 8 0.30 -4.91 15.04
CA SER A 8 0.15 -3.92 16.11
C SER A 8 -0.08 -2.49 15.56
N GLY A 9 0.35 -2.22 14.32
CA GLY A 9 0.17 -0.95 13.62
C GLY A 9 1.19 0.10 14.05
N ASN A 10 1.16 1.26 13.38
CA ASN A 10 2.00 2.42 13.72
C ASN A 10 3.51 2.18 13.73
N THR A 11 3.99 1.31 12.84
CA THR A 11 5.42 1.03 12.72
C THR A 11 5.90 1.18 11.29
N SER A 12 7.12 1.70 11.15
CA SER A 12 7.91 1.74 9.91
C SER A 12 9.25 1.07 10.19
N PHE A 13 9.67 0.15 9.33
CA PHE A 13 10.92 -0.59 9.50
C PHE A 13 11.66 -0.72 8.18
N VAL A 14 12.99 -0.63 8.26
CA VAL A 14 13.88 -0.92 7.14
C VAL A 14 14.82 -2.05 7.50
N PHE A 15 14.85 -3.07 6.65
CA PHE A 15 15.69 -4.26 6.84
C PHE A 15 16.70 -4.38 5.68
N PRO A 16 17.93 -4.85 5.95
CA PRO A 16 18.94 -5.13 4.92
C PRO A 16 18.62 -6.46 4.20
N GLN A 17 17.40 -6.59 3.69
CA GLN A 17 16.90 -7.78 3.00
C GLN A 17 16.30 -7.38 1.64
N ALA A 18 16.45 -8.25 0.64
CA ALA A 18 15.98 -8.01 -0.73
C ALA A 18 14.74 -8.84 -1.12
N GLU A 19 14.00 -9.37 -0.14
CA GLU A 19 12.84 -10.22 -0.39
C GLU A 19 11.60 -9.73 0.36
N ILE A 20 10.45 -9.90 -0.30
CA ILE A 20 9.14 -9.62 0.29
C ILE A 20 8.78 -10.75 1.26
N PRO A 21 8.24 -10.45 2.45
CA PRO A 21 7.84 -11.47 3.41
C PRO A 21 6.75 -12.38 2.87
N LYS A 22 6.80 -13.67 3.24
CA LYS A 22 5.84 -14.68 2.76
C LYS A 22 4.39 -14.43 3.21
N TRP A 23 4.18 -13.65 4.25
CA TRP A 23 2.85 -13.33 4.80
C TRP A 23 2.16 -12.16 4.08
N ILE A 24 2.85 -11.49 3.15
CA ILE A 24 2.25 -10.44 2.32
C ILE A 24 1.27 -11.06 1.33
N ASP A 25 0.01 -10.64 1.38
CA ASP A 25 -1.10 -11.26 0.61
C ASP A 25 -0.91 -11.08 -0.90
N HIS A 26 -0.52 -9.87 -1.33
CA HIS A 26 -0.40 -9.53 -2.74
C HIS A 26 0.94 -8.89 -3.03
N GLN A 27 1.69 -9.48 -3.96
CA GLN A 27 3.02 -9.00 -4.38
C GLN A 27 2.97 -8.53 -5.82
N CYS A 28 3.66 -7.43 -6.10
CA CYS A 28 3.81 -6.86 -7.44
C CYS A 28 5.28 -6.87 -7.85
N MET A 29 5.49 -7.06 -9.16
CA MET A 29 6.82 -7.04 -9.76
C MET A 29 7.30 -5.60 -10.00
N GLN A 30 8.59 -5.45 -10.26
CA GLN A 30 9.24 -4.19 -10.58
C GLN A 30 8.43 -3.31 -11.56
N GLY A 31 8.27 -2.03 -11.20
CA GLY A 31 7.64 -1.03 -12.06
C GLY A 31 6.11 -1.08 -12.12
N LEU A 32 5.46 -1.99 -11.38
CA LEU A 32 4.01 -2.11 -11.33
C LEU A 32 3.41 -1.46 -10.09
N SER A 33 2.41 -0.62 -10.28
CA SER A 33 1.59 -0.10 -9.19
C SER A 33 0.74 -1.21 -8.55
N ILE A 34 0.39 -1.04 -7.29
CA ILE A 34 -0.57 -1.92 -6.60
C ILE A 34 -1.95 -1.34 -6.83
N SER A 35 -2.89 -2.15 -7.33
CA SER A 35 -4.28 -1.76 -7.58
C SER A 35 -5.23 -2.62 -6.77
N PHE A 36 -6.19 -2.00 -6.09
CA PHE A 36 -7.23 -2.69 -5.36
C PHE A 36 -8.49 -1.82 -5.22
N TRP A 37 -9.58 -2.43 -4.78
CA TRP A 37 -10.87 -1.80 -4.54
C TRP A 37 -11.23 -1.96 -3.07
N PHE A 38 -11.89 -0.95 -2.52
CA PHE A 38 -12.49 -1.05 -1.19
C PHE A 38 -13.81 -0.30 -1.10
N ARG A 39 -14.61 -0.51 -0.05
CA ARG A 39 -15.81 0.29 0.22
C ARG A 39 -15.89 0.71 1.68
N ASN A 40 -16.78 1.65 1.97
CA ASN A 40 -17.08 2.19 3.31
C ASN A 40 -15.94 3.03 3.92
N LYS A 41 -14.80 2.42 4.24
CA LYS A 41 -13.67 3.07 4.93
C LYS A 41 -12.36 2.66 4.31
N PHE A 42 -11.40 3.58 4.28
CA PHE A 42 -10.05 3.27 3.83
C PHE A 42 -9.46 2.15 4.71
N PRO A 43 -8.96 1.05 4.13
CA PRO A 43 -8.53 -0.10 4.90
C PRO A 43 -7.20 0.15 5.62
N ALA A 44 -7.03 -0.50 6.76
CA ALA A 44 -5.74 -0.52 7.44
C ALA A 44 -4.80 -1.49 6.69
N ILE A 45 -3.78 -0.93 6.02
CA ILE A 45 -2.88 -1.69 5.14
C ILE A 45 -1.42 -1.51 5.51
N VAL A 46 -0.67 -2.58 5.33
CA VAL A 46 0.79 -2.59 5.38
C VAL A 46 1.30 -2.65 3.94
N LEU A 47 2.15 -1.70 3.57
CA LEU A 47 2.89 -1.74 2.33
C LEU A 47 4.31 -2.20 2.60
N CYS A 48 4.88 -2.89 1.62
CA CYS A 48 6.30 -3.20 1.61
C CYS A 48 6.90 -2.99 0.22
N VAL A 49 8.16 -2.60 0.19
CA VAL A 49 8.89 -2.32 -1.04
C VAL A 49 10.36 -2.65 -0.86
N VAL A 50 10.91 -3.41 -1.81
CA VAL A 50 12.33 -3.70 -1.92
C VAL A 50 12.92 -2.76 -2.95
N SER A 51 13.79 -1.85 -2.53
CA SER A 51 14.41 -0.86 -3.43
C SER A 51 15.86 -0.59 -3.07
N PRO A 52 16.69 -0.15 -4.04
CA PRO A 52 17.99 0.41 -3.75
C PRO A 52 17.79 1.84 -3.26
N LEU A 53 17.86 2.07 -1.94
CA LEU A 53 17.86 3.44 -1.42
C LEU A 53 19.24 4.05 -1.72
N THR A 54 19.29 5.04 -2.62
CA THR A 54 20.51 5.83 -2.83
C THR A 54 20.50 7.05 -1.92
N ARG A 55 21.71 7.46 -1.49
CA ARG A 55 21.97 8.61 -0.60
C ARG A 55 21.27 9.92 -1.00
N ASP A 56 20.95 10.08 -2.29
CA ASP A 56 20.38 11.29 -2.88
C ASP A 56 18.87 11.21 -3.16
N ASN A 57 18.21 10.08 -2.87
CA ASN A 57 16.79 9.91 -3.14
C ASN A 57 15.98 10.44 -1.96
N TYR A 58 15.55 11.70 -2.12
CA TYR A 58 14.46 12.34 -1.40
C TYR A 58 13.36 11.34 -0.99
N GLN A 59 12.88 11.51 0.26
CA GLN A 59 11.74 10.78 0.83
C GLN A 59 10.71 10.44 -0.25
N PRO A 60 10.49 9.15 -0.55
CA PRO A 60 9.57 8.80 -1.60
C PRO A 60 8.15 9.13 -1.13
N ASN A 61 7.58 10.19 -1.70
CA ASN A 61 6.16 10.44 -1.55
C ASN A 61 5.42 9.36 -2.34
N VAL A 62 4.86 8.38 -1.65
CA VAL A 62 4.01 7.37 -2.27
C VAL A 62 2.77 8.09 -2.79
N LYS A 63 2.54 8.01 -4.10
CA LYS A 63 1.35 8.56 -4.73
C LYS A 63 0.23 7.54 -4.61
N VAL A 64 -0.90 7.98 -4.10
CA VAL A 64 -2.11 7.16 -3.99
C VAL A 64 -3.20 7.84 -4.81
N PHE A 65 -3.72 7.13 -5.80
CA PHE A 65 -4.83 7.59 -6.61
C PHE A 65 -6.10 6.93 -6.08
N ILE A 66 -7.07 7.70 -5.63
CA ILE A 66 -8.38 7.22 -5.14
C ILE A 66 -9.45 7.81 -6.04
N ASN A 67 -10.16 6.97 -6.79
CA ASN A 67 -11.18 7.40 -7.76
C ASN A 67 -10.66 8.49 -8.72
N GLY A 68 -9.40 8.40 -9.13
CA GLY A 68 -8.73 9.39 -10.00
C GLY A 68 -8.23 10.66 -9.31
N LYS A 69 -8.51 10.89 -8.02
CA LYS A 69 -7.91 11.97 -7.24
C LYS A 69 -6.54 11.54 -6.71
N THR A 70 -5.56 12.43 -6.78
CA THR A 70 -4.18 12.15 -6.33
C THR A 70 -3.95 12.61 -4.90
N PHE A 71 -3.37 11.72 -4.10
CA PHE A 71 -2.92 11.95 -2.74
C PHE A 71 -1.45 11.59 -2.62
N PHE A 72 -0.74 12.25 -1.70
CA PHE A 72 0.65 11.97 -1.39
C PHE A 72 0.75 11.50 0.05
N TYR A 73 1.26 10.30 0.24
CA TYR A 73 1.58 9.73 1.54
C TYR A 73 3.06 9.95 1.84
N ARG A 74 3.36 10.54 3.00
CA ARG A 74 4.73 10.75 3.47
C ARG A 74 5.01 9.89 4.69
N ASP A 75 5.96 8.97 4.56
CA ASP A 75 6.52 8.29 5.72
C ASP A 75 7.71 9.10 6.26
N VAL A 76 7.48 9.86 7.34
CA VAL A 76 8.40 10.94 7.80
C VAL A 76 9.57 10.42 8.65
N GLU A 77 9.77 9.13 8.81
CA GLU A 77 10.57 8.59 9.93
C GLU A 77 12.08 8.45 9.71
N ALA A 78 12.69 9.07 8.70
CA ALA A 78 14.09 8.78 8.42
C ALA A 78 14.96 9.98 8.00
N ASP A 79 15.54 10.66 9.00
CA ASP A 79 16.85 11.32 8.90
C ASP A 79 18.00 10.28 8.97
N TYR A 80 17.84 9.12 8.32
CA TYR A 80 18.85 8.07 8.34
C TYR A 80 19.79 8.19 7.13
N GLU A 81 21.10 8.07 7.39
CA GLU A 81 22.06 7.78 6.33
C GLU A 81 21.76 6.38 5.78
N TRP A 82 21.15 6.32 4.60
CA TRP A 82 20.77 5.05 3.97
C TRP A 82 22.01 4.33 3.41
N PRO A 83 22.20 3.03 3.72
CA PRO A 83 23.26 2.25 3.10
C PRO A 83 23.02 2.13 1.59
N ILE A 84 24.10 2.05 0.81
CA ILE A 84 24.03 1.85 -0.64
C ILE A 84 23.79 0.36 -0.93
N SER A 85 22.59 -0.15 -0.62
CA SER A 85 22.17 -1.53 -0.92
C SER A 85 20.66 -1.65 -1.04
N PHE A 86 20.16 -2.80 -1.49
CA PHE A 86 18.73 -3.10 -1.46
C PHE A 86 18.25 -3.24 -0.02
N HIS A 87 17.13 -2.60 0.27
CA HIS A 87 16.46 -2.70 1.56
C HIS A 87 14.98 -2.98 1.37
N LEU A 88 14.42 -3.73 2.31
CA LEU A 88 13.00 -3.94 2.47
C LEU A 88 12.48 -2.86 3.42
N HIS A 89 11.70 -1.92 2.89
CA HIS A 89 10.94 -0.96 3.68
C HIS A 89 9.52 -1.48 3.86
N ILE A 90 9.04 -1.45 5.09
CA ILE A 90 7.70 -1.92 5.47
C ILE A 90 7.09 -0.89 6.39
N PHE A 91 5.89 -0.43 6.04
CA PHE A 91 5.24 0.63 6.79
C PHE A 91 3.72 0.47 6.74
N HIS A 92 3.10 0.88 7.85
CA HIS A 92 1.65 0.97 7.95
C HIS A 92 1.16 2.28 7.33
N MET A 93 0.28 2.19 6.34
CA MET A 93 -0.33 3.38 5.74
C MET A 93 -1.37 3.95 6.70
N GLN A 94 -1.07 5.11 7.26
CA GLN A 94 -1.89 5.86 8.21
C GLN A 94 -2.57 7.01 7.46
N ILE A 95 -3.90 7.15 7.61
CA ILE A 95 -4.67 8.16 6.89
C ILE A 95 -4.21 9.59 7.28
N GLU A 96 -3.69 9.75 8.49
CA GLU A 96 -3.19 11.00 9.07
C GLU A 96 -1.87 11.47 8.44
N LYS A 97 -1.15 10.59 7.73
CA LYS A 97 0.12 10.89 7.04
C LYS A 97 -0.08 11.31 5.58
N PHE A 98 -1.32 11.41 5.11
CA PHE A 98 -1.63 11.99 3.80
C PHE A 98 -1.61 13.51 3.84
N ASN A 99 -1.27 14.11 2.70
CA ASN A 99 -1.18 15.56 2.56
C ASN A 99 -2.56 16.27 2.51
N ASP A 100 -3.62 15.53 2.19
CA ASP A 100 -4.99 16.01 2.03
C ASP A 100 -5.98 15.03 2.66
N ASP A 101 -7.23 15.47 2.86
CA ASP A 101 -8.32 14.66 3.40
C ASP A 101 -8.76 13.56 2.42
N VAL A 102 -8.32 12.33 2.70
CA VAL A 102 -8.67 11.13 1.94
C VAL A 102 -10.16 10.80 2.06
N ASP A 103 -10.79 11.04 3.22
CA ASP A 103 -12.18 10.70 3.46
C ASP A 103 -13.11 11.50 2.53
N ALA A 104 -12.74 12.73 2.18
CA ALA A 104 -13.46 13.57 1.21
C ALA A 104 -13.44 13.05 -0.25
N ALA A 105 -12.62 12.03 -0.56
CA ALA A 105 -12.61 11.37 -1.87
C ALA A 105 -13.38 10.05 -1.91
N LEU A 106 -13.87 9.57 -0.77
CA LEU A 106 -14.54 8.29 -0.69
C LEU A 106 -15.99 8.40 -1.14
N LEU A 107 -16.40 7.41 -1.94
CA LEU A 107 -17.79 7.19 -2.31
C LEU A 107 -18.43 6.32 -1.24
N GLU A 108 -19.51 6.83 -0.64
CA GLU A 108 -20.25 6.14 0.41
C GLU A 108 -21.02 4.94 -0.18
N ASN A 109 -20.91 3.77 0.44
CA ASN A 109 -21.54 2.50 -0.01
C ASN A 109 -21.16 2.00 -1.41
N GLU A 110 -20.19 2.64 -2.08
CA GLU A 110 -19.69 2.24 -3.41
C GLU A 110 -18.25 1.72 -3.34
N TRP A 111 -17.82 1.07 -4.43
CA TRP A 111 -16.43 0.63 -4.59
C TRP A 111 -15.54 1.82 -4.99
N ASN A 112 -14.54 2.06 -4.15
CA ASN A 112 -13.48 3.02 -4.36
C ASN A 112 -12.28 2.30 -4.96
N HIS A 113 -11.82 2.77 -6.13
CA HIS A 113 -10.64 2.23 -6.78
C HIS A 113 -9.39 2.95 -6.29
N VAL A 114 -8.38 2.18 -5.89
CA VAL A 114 -7.09 2.66 -5.40
C VAL A 114 -5.97 2.16 -6.28
N VAL A 115 -5.05 3.07 -6.61
CA VAL A 115 -3.76 2.74 -7.19
C VAL A 115 -2.65 3.34 -6.32
N VAL A 116 -1.73 2.51 -5.86
CA VAL A 116 -0.54 2.92 -5.12
C VAL A 116 0.66 2.88 -6.06
N ASP A 117 1.23 4.05 -6.29
CA ASP A 117 2.47 4.25 -7.06
C ASP A 117 3.56 4.74 -6.10
N PHE A 118 4.62 3.94 -5.98
CA PHE A 118 5.74 4.27 -5.12
C PHE A 118 6.50 5.51 -5.60
N GLY A 119 6.49 5.83 -6.91
CA GLY A 119 7.13 7.04 -7.44
C GLY A 119 8.65 7.00 -7.51
N PHE A 120 9.27 5.84 -7.28
CA PHE A 120 10.71 5.59 -7.40
C PHE A 120 10.97 4.17 -7.91
N GLU A 121 12.21 3.89 -8.30
CA GLU A 121 12.61 2.58 -8.78
C GLU A 121 12.66 1.56 -7.62
N PHE A 122 11.96 0.44 -7.77
CA PHE A 122 11.97 -0.68 -6.84
C PHE A 122 12.04 -2.01 -7.57
N HIS A 123 12.48 -3.05 -6.89
CA HIS A 123 12.58 -4.41 -7.44
C HIS A 123 11.31 -5.24 -7.19
N LYS A 124 10.75 -5.18 -5.98
CA LYS A 124 9.52 -5.88 -5.60
C LYS A 124 8.70 -4.99 -4.67
N SER A 125 7.39 -5.15 -4.69
CA SER A 125 6.51 -4.51 -3.73
C SER A 125 5.40 -5.47 -3.31
N GLY A 126 4.67 -5.10 -2.27
CA GLY A 126 3.49 -5.84 -1.88
C GLY A 126 2.67 -5.13 -0.83
N ILE A 127 1.48 -5.67 -0.62
CA ILE A 127 0.44 -5.14 0.26
C ILE A 127 -0.15 -6.28 1.08
N HIS A 128 -0.38 -5.98 2.34
CA HIS A 128 -1.10 -6.82 3.28
C HIS A 128 -2.22 -6.02 3.92
N VAL A 129 -3.41 -6.61 3.99
CA VAL A 129 -4.56 -5.99 4.65
C VAL A 129 -4.62 -6.48 6.09
N LEU A 130 -4.68 -5.55 7.04
CA LEU A 130 -4.84 -5.89 8.46
C LEU A 130 -6.27 -6.35 8.71
N LYS A 131 -6.48 -7.68 8.68
CA LYS A 131 -7.79 -8.34 8.76
C LYS A 131 -8.56 -8.02 10.03
N GLU A 132 -7.86 -7.82 11.15
CA GLU A 132 -8.50 -7.46 12.43
C GLU A 132 -9.04 -6.03 12.45
N LYS A 133 -8.53 -5.16 11.56
CA LYS A 133 -8.86 -3.73 11.47
C LYS A 133 -9.65 -3.39 10.21
N SER A 134 -9.95 -4.39 9.37
CA SER A 134 -10.55 -4.20 8.05
C SER A 134 -11.62 -5.25 7.76
N SER A 135 -12.69 -4.85 7.09
CA SER A 135 -13.71 -5.79 6.60
C SER A 135 -13.21 -6.44 5.31
N MET A 136 -12.87 -7.73 5.35
CA MET A 136 -12.39 -8.45 4.16
C MET A 136 -13.45 -8.61 3.06
N MET A 137 -14.74 -8.44 3.39
CA MET A 137 -15.83 -8.39 2.41
C MET A 137 -15.87 -7.07 1.64
N ASP A 138 -15.17 -6.06 2.15
CA ASP A 138 -15.17 -4.70 1.62
C ASP A 138 -13.85 -4.38 0.88
N ILE A 139 -13.06 -5.39 0.52
CA ILE A 139 -11.77 -5.25 -0.15
C ILE A 139 -11.63 -6.30 -1.25
N GLN A 140 -11.19 -5.88 -2.43
CA GLN A 140 -10.94 -6.77 -3.56
C GLN A 140 -9.69 -6.34 -4.35
N PHE A 141 -8.97 -7.30 -4.92
CA PHE A 141 -7.82 -7.04 -5.80
C PHE A 141 -8.15 -7.21 -7.29
N THR A 142 -9.41 -7.51 -7.58
CA THR A 142 -10.00 -7.59 -8.92
C THR A 142 -11.14 -6.59 -9.03
N ASN A 143 -11.48 -6.17 -10.25
CA ASN A 143 -12.57 -5.22 -10.45
C ASN A 143 -13.92 -5.85 -10.04
N PRO A 144 -14.63 -5.30 -9.02
CA PRO A 144 -15.90 -5.83 -8.54
C PRO A 144 -17.02 -5.78 -9.58
N GLU A 145 -16.98 -4.87 -10.55
CA GLU A 145 -18.02 -4.78 -11.60
C GLU A 145 -17.95 -5.96 -12.58
N ASN A 146 -16.78 -6.60 -12.71
CA ASN A 146 -16.63 -7.80 -13.53
C ASN A 146 -17.27 -9.03 -12.86
N ASP A 147 -17.44 -9.04 -11.54
CA ASP A 147 -18.06 -10.14 -10.80
C ASP A 147 -19.59 -10.14 -10.95
N VAL A 148 -20.22 -8.97 -11.10
CA VAL A 148 -21.67 -8.84 -11.29
C VAL A 148 -22.12 -9.38 -12.66
N ASN A 149 -21.26 -9.29 -13.67
CA ASN A 149 -21.56 -9.75 -15.03
C ASN A 149 -21.46 -11.27 -15.22
N MET A 150 -20.96 -12.04 -14.23
CA MET A 150 -21.00 -13.52 -14.29
C MET A 150 -22.32 -14.12 -13.77
N GLY A 151 -23.21 -13.32 -13.19
CA GLY A 151 -24.51 -13.75 -12.65
C GLY A 151 -25.68 -13.64 -13.62
N VAL A 152 -25.48 -13.12 -14.84
CA VAL A 152 -26.54 -12.95 -15.84
C VAL A 152 -26.10 -13.59 -17.14
N THR A 153 -26.18 -14.92 -17.22
CA THR A 153 -26.37 -15.61 -18.49
C THR A 153 -27.59 -16.51 -18.34
N LEU A 154 -28.52 -16.33 -19.28
CA LEU A 154 -29.90 -16.84 -19.36
C LEU A 154 -30.05 -18.35 -19.15
#